data_AF-A0A962IHY2-F1
#
_entry.id   AF-A0A962IHY2-F1
#
_cell.length_a   1.000
_cell.length_b   1.000
_cell.length_c   1.000
_cell.angle_alpha   90.00
_cell.angle_beta   90.00
_cell.angle_gamma   90.00
#
_symmetry.space_group_name_H-M   'P 1'
#
loop_
_entity.id
_entity.type
_entity.pdbx_description
1 polymer ?
#
loop_
_entity_poly.entity_id
_entity_poly.type
_entity_poly.pdbx_seq_one_letter_code
_entity_poly.pdbx_strand_id
1 'polypeptide(L)'
;MSNDEQTGGVGDVSQLIAERQGKLASWREAGAAYPNDFRVDAHAGELQTEFEGADATAVEAAGRRVSVAGRMLAKRIMGKASFAQIADHSGRIQLFLQQSLLGEGYEAFKHFDIGDIVGASGQLVRTRTGELSIRVEQIRLLSKNLRPLPDKWHGLSDV
;
A
#
# COMPACT_ATOMS: atom_id res chain seq x y z
N MET A 1 -25.81 14.99 22.62
CA MET A 1 -24.44 14.77 22.12
C MET A 1 -24.60 14.10 20.78
N SER A 2 -24.66 14.91 19.75
CA SER A 2 -25.08 14.52 18.40
C SER A 2 -23.96 13.80 17.68
N ASN A 3 -24.30 12.66 17.11
CA ASN A 3 -23.46 11.85 16.25
C ASN A 3 -23.50 12.52 14.85
N ASP A 4 -22.41 13.15 14.41
CA ASP A 4 -22.31 13.67 13.05
C ASP A 4 -22.04 12.51 12.08
N GLU A 5 -23.11 12.04 11.44
CA GLU A 5 -23.05 11.21 10.24
C GLU A 5 -22.48 12.06 9.08
N GLN A 6 -21.21 11.85 8.75
CA GLN A 6 -20.62 12.39 7.52
C GLN A 6 -21.15 11.60 6.31
N THR A 7 -22.23 12.09 5.72
CA THR A 7 -22.67 11.71 4.37
C THR A 7 -21.72 12.33 3.33
N GLY A 8 -20.78 11.53 2.81
CA GLY A 8 -19.88 11.93 1.71
C GLY A 8 -20.65 12.14 0.41
N GLY A 9 -21.02 13.38 0.10
CA GLY A 9 -21.78 13.76 -1.09
C GLY A 9 -20.95 13.76 -2.38
N VAL A 10 -21.62 13.73 -3.54
CA VAL A 10 -21.04 13.77 -4.91
C VAL A 10 -20.02 14.90 -5.14
N GLY A 11 -20.11 16.00 -4.39
CA GLY A 11 -19.15 17.10 -4.41
C GLY A 11 -17.77 16.73 -3.83
N ASP A 12 -17.74 15.88 -2.81
CA ASP A 12 -16.51 15.38 -2.17
C ASP A 12 -15.72 14.46 -3.13
N VAL A 13 -16.45 13.57 -3.82
CA VAL A 13 -15.87 12.68 -4.83
C VAL A 13 -15.24 13.46 -5.99
N SER A 14 -15.89 14.53 -6.45
CA SER A 14 -15.37 15.35 -7.55
C SER A 14 -14.10 16.11 -7.17
N GLN A 15 -14.04 16.64 -5.94
CA GLN A 15 -12.84 17.29 -5.41
C GLN A 15 -11.69 16.30 -5.23
N LEU A 16 -11.97 15.10 -4.68
CA LEU A 16 -10.98 14.04 -4.52
C LEU A 16 -10.41 13.56 -5.87
N ILE A 17 -11.26 13.44 -6.90
CA ILE A 17 -10.82 13.10 -8.26
C ILE A 17 -9.87 14.17 -8.80
N ALA A 18 -10.21 15.46 -8.63
CA ALA A 18 -9.37 16.57 -9.08
C ALA A 18 -8.00 16.58 -8.38
N GLU A 19 -7.96 16.34 -7.07
CA GLU A 19 -6.70 16.22 -6.31
C GLU A 19 -5.83 15.07 -6.84
N ARG A 20 -6.44 13.90 -7.08
CA ARG A 20 -5.74 12.72 -7.61
C ARG A 20 -5.23 12.94 -9.04
N GLN A 21 -5.96 13.69 -9.86
CA GLN A 21 -5.52 14.11 -11.18
C GLN A 21 -4.32 15.07 -11.10
N GLY A 22 -4.32 16.01 -10.16
CA GLY A 22 -3.17 16.88 -9.91
C GLY A 22 -1.92 16.09 -9.51
N LYS A 23 -2.05 15.14 -8.57
CA LYS A 23 -0.95 14.23 -8.19
C LYS A 23 -0.45 13.40 -9.38
N LEU A 24 -1.35 12.92 -10.24
CA LEU A 24 -0.96 12.20 -11.46
C LEU A 24 -0.19 13.10 -12.44
N ALA A 25 -0.58 14.36 -12.59
CA ALA A 25 0.14 15.31 -13.44
C ALA A 25 1.58 15.51 -12.94
N SER A 26 1.79 15.78 -11.66
CA SER A 26 3.12 15.89 -11.07
C SER A 26 3.94 14.60 -11.22
N TRP A 27 3.31 13.43 -11.08
CA TRP A 27 3.98 12.15 -11.28
C TRP A 27 4.38 11.90 -12.74
N ARG A 28 3.59 12.39 -13.70
CA ARG A 28 3.91 12.37 -15.13
C ARG A 28 5.08 13.30 -15.48
N GLU A 29 5.09 14.50 -14.91
CA GLU A 29 6.18 15.46 -15.10
C GLU A 29 7.52 14.93 -14.58
N ALA A 30 7.50 14.16 -13.50
CA ALA A 30 8.67 13.44 -12.98
C ALA A 30 9.14 12.28 -13.88
N GLY A 31 8.46 11.99 -15.00
CA GLY A 31 8.85 10.96 -15.98
C GLY A 31 8.60 9.51 -15.53
N ALA A 32 7.91 9.31 -14.41
CA ALA A 32 7.81 8.00 -13.76
C ALA A 32 6.42 7.34 -13.91
N ALA A 33 5.53 7.87 -14.75
CA ALA A 33 4.14 7.43 -14.82
C ALA A 33 3.97 6.07 -15.52
N TYR A 34 3.16 5.20 -14.89
CA TYR A 34 2.75 3.88 -15.36
C TYR A 34 3.90 2.96 -15.79
N PRO A 35 4.81 2.63 -14.87
CA PRO A 35 5.90 1.71 -15.15
C PRO A 35 5.38 0.27 -15.36
N ASN A 36 5.98 -0.44 -16.31
CA ASN A 36 5.61 -1.82 -16.68
C ASN A 36 6.77 -2.84 -16.50
N ASP A 37 7.83 -2.43 -15.82
CA ASP A 37 9.07 -3.17 -15.62
C ASP A 37 9.20 -3.81 -14.23
N PHE A 38 8.32 -3.47 -13.29
CA PHE A 38 8.35 -4.06 -11.95
C PHE A 38 8.08 -5.57 -12.01
N ARG A 39 8.95 -6.37 -11.39
CA ARG A 39 8.84 -7.83 -11.33
C ARG A 39 8.50 -8.26 -9.91
N VAL A 40 7.42 -9.03 -9.81
CA VAL A 40 6.98 -9.68 -8.58
C VAL A 40 7.66 -11.05 -8.51
N ASP A 41 8.15 -11.40 -7.33
CA ASP A 41 8.78 -12.71 -7.06
C ASP A 41 8.03 -13.54 -6.02
N ALA A 42 7.02 -12.95 -5.37
CA ALA A 42 6.22 -13.60 -4.34
C ALA A 42 4.81 -13.02 -4.26
N HIS A 43 3.87 -13.85 -3.82
CA HIS A 43 2.48 -13.45 -3.59
C HIS A 43 2.15 -13.42 -2.09
N ALA A 44 1.31 -12.47 -1.70
CA ALA A 44 1.01 -12.21 -0.29
C ALA A 44 0.46 -13.44 0.44
N GLY A 45 -0.49 -14.18 -0.16
CA GLY A 45 -1.08 -15.38 0.42
C GLY A 45 -0.05 -16.50 0.60
N GLU A 46 0.82 -16.72 -0.38
CA GLU A 46 1.88 -17.72 -0.31
C GLU A 46 2.85 -17.43 0.84
N LEU A 47 3.24 -16.16 1.01
CA LEU A 47 4.11 -15.75 2.11
C LEU A 47 3.44 -15.94 3.47
N GLN A 48 2.13 -15.68 3.58
CA GLN A 48 1.39 -15.92 4.81
C GLN A 48 1.37 -17.41 5.16
N THR A 49 1.13 -18.28 4.18
CA THR A 49 1.12 -19.73 4.37
C THR A 49 2.51 -20.26 4.72
N GLU A 50 3.56 -19.81 4.03
CA GLU A 50 4.92 -20.30 4.25
C GLU A 50 5.45 -19.98 5.65
N PHE A 51 5.11 -18.80 6.18
CA PHE A 51 5.54 -18.36 7.51
C PHE A 51 4.43 -18.50 8.56
N GLU A 52 3.41 -19.33 8.31
CA GLU A 52 2.37 -19.62 9.28
C GLU A 52 2.98 -20.26 10.54
N GLY A 53 2.63 -19.74 11.71
CA GLY A 53 3.18 -20.21 12.99
C GLY A 53 4.66 -19.87 13.26
N ALA A 54 5.39 -19.31 12.29
CA ALA A 54 6.76 -18.85 12.51
C ALA A 54 6.79 -17.58 13.36
N ASP A 55 7.65 -17.55 14.39
CA ASP A 55 7.85 -16.36 15.23
C ASP A 55 8.75 -15.31 14.54
N ALA A 56 8.94 -14.17 15.20
CA ALA A 56 9.77 -13.10 14.64
C ALA A 56 11.23 -13.52 14.41
N THR A 57 11.79 -14.33 15.32
CA THR A 57 13.16 -14.81 15.20
C THR A 57 13.33 -15.74 14.00
N ALA A 58 12.39 -16.66 13.78
CA ALA A 58 12.40 -17.58 12.65
C ALA A 58 12.25 -16.85 11.31
N VAL A 59 11.34 -15.88 11.22
CA VAL A 59 11.16 -15.06 10.02
C VAL A 59 12.41 -14.23 9.72
N GLU A 60 13.01 -13.60 10.73
CA GLU A 60 14.25 -12.82 10.56
C GLU A 60 15.44 -13.70 10.19
N ALA A 61 15.58 -14.88 10.81
CA ALA A 61 16.65 -15.84 10.53
C ALA A 61 16.58 -16.41 9.12
N ALA A 62 15.38 -16.53 8.54
CA ALA A 62 15.21 -16.94 7.14
C ALA A 62 15.83 -15.92 6.17
N GLY A 63 16.01 -14.66 6.58
CA GLY A 63 16.65 -13.63 5.77
C GLY A 63 15.94 -13.35 4.44
N ARG A 64 14.69 -13.79 4.29
CA ARG A 64 14.01 -13.84 3.00
C ARG A 64 13.65 -12.44 2.53
N ARG A 65 14.08 -12.13 1.30
CA ARG A 65 13.77 -10.88 0.61
C ARG A 65 12.78 -11.16 -0.51
N VAL A 66 11.80 -10.29 -0.65
CA VAL A 66 10.69 -10.46 -1.59
C VAL A 66 10.34 -9.14 -2.26
N SER A 67 9.75 -9.24 -3.44
CA SER A 67 9.19 -8.18 -4.25
C SER A 67 7.72 -8.51 -4.52
N VAL A 68 6.83 -7.73 -3.92
CA VAL A 68 5.38 -7.91 -4.01
C VAL A 68 4.75 -6.71 -4.71
N ALA A 69 3.61 -6.91 -5.37
CA ALA A 69 2.82 -5.80 -5.88
C ALA A 69 1.33 -6.04 -5.58
N GLY A 70 0.62 -4.96 -5.26
CA GLY A 70 -0.78 -5.05 -4.91
C GLY A 70 -1.44 -3.70 -4.77
N ARG A 71 -2.75 -3.73 -4.57
CA ARG A 71 -3.56 -2.54 -4.30
C ARG A 71 -3.43 -2.13 -2.84
N MET A 72 -3.10 -0.88 -2.59
CA MET A 72 -3.05 -0.32 -1.25
C MET A 72 -4.47 -0.19 -0.67
N LEU A 73 -4.74 -0.89 0.43
CA LEU A 73 -6.03 -0.87 1.11
C LEU A 73 -6.04 0.05 2.33
N ALA A 74 -4.90 0.19 2.99
CA ALA A 74 -4.74 1.04 4.16
C ALA A 74 -3.37 1.70 4.15
N LYS A 75 -3.31 2.90 4.71
CA LYS A 75 -2.09 3.69 4.87
C LYS A 75 -2.18 4.46 6.19
N ARG A 76 -1.15 4.36 7.02
CA ARG A 76 -1.02 5.05 8.30
C ARG A 76 0.37 5.66 8.39
N ILE A 77 0.44 6.98 8.46
CA ILE A 77 1.70 7.72 8.58
C ILE A 77 1.93 8.05 10.06
N MET A 78 3.10 7.66 10.59
CA MET A 78 3.50 7.85 11.99
C MET A 78 4.83 8.63 12.03
N GLY A 79 4.83 9.84 11.47
CA GLY A 79 6.04 10.66 11.35
C GLY A 79 7.06 10.05 10.38
N LYS A 80 8.17 9.52 10.92
CA LYS A 80 9.29 8.94 10.15
C LYS A 80 9.11 7.47 9.77
N ALA A 81 8.06 6.82 10.27
CA ALA A 81 7.68 5.48 9.88
C ALA A 81 6.23 5.48 9.41
N SER A 82 5.90 4.54 8.53
CA SER A 82 4.54 4.33 8.04
C SER A 82 4.24 2.85 7.91
N PHE A 83 2.97 2.51 8.07
CA PHE A 83 2.44 1.20 7.76
C PHE A 83 1.46 1.33 6.60
N ALA A 84 1.55 0.44 5.64
CA ALA A 84 0.54 0.28 4.60
C ALA A 84 0.13 -1.18 4.50
N GLN A 85 -1.10 -1.44 4.10
CA GLN A 85 -1.55 -2.79 3.77
C GLN A 85 -1.81 -2.83 2.28
N ILE A 86 -1.22 -3.81 1.61
CA ILE A 86 -1.51 -4.08 0.20
C ILE A 86 -2.22 -5.42 0.07
N ALA A 87 -3.03 -5.55 -0.98
CA ALA A 87 -3.68 -6.79 -1.36
C ALA A 87 -3.36 -7.12 -2.82
N ASP A 88 -2.95 -8.35 -3.05
CA ASP A 88 -2.88 -8.93 -4.40
C ASP A 88 -4.04 -9.92 -4.59
N HIS A 89 -3.97 -10.74 -5.64
CA HIS A 89 -5.01 -11.74 -5.94
C HIS A 89 -5.03 -12.91 -4.94
N SER A 90 -3.94 -13.14 -4.22
CA SER A 90 -3.74 -14.28 -3.32
C SER A 90 -4.04 -13.93 -1.85
N GLY A 91 -3.85 -12.68 -1.44
CA GLY A 91 -4.00 -12.30 -0.05
C GLY A 91 -3.58 -10.88 0.26
N ARG A 92 -3.29 -10.63 1.55
CA ARG A 92 -2.90 -9.33 2.09
C ARG A 92 -1.57 -9.42 2.81
N ILE A 93 -0.76 -8.39 2.69
CA ILE A 93 0.50 -8.26 3.43
C ILE A 93 0.71 -6.83 3.88
N GLN A 94 1.31 -6.68 5.06
CA GLN A 94 1.65 -5.39 5.62
C GLN A 94 3.03 -4.95 5.11
N LEU A 95 3.15 -3.66 4.83
CA LEU A 95 4.37 -2.97 4.47
C LEU A 95 4.77 -2.09 5.65
N PHE A 96 6.01 -2.25 6.10
CA PHE A 96 6.64 -1.39 7.08
C PHE A 96 7.67 -0.50 6.39
N LEU A 97 7.39 0.81 6.34
CA LEU A 97 8.18 1.80 5.62
C LEU A 97 8.86 2.73 6.61
N GLN A 98 10.16 2.96 6.44
CA GLN A 98 10.93 3.86 7.29
C GLN A 98 11.67 4.89 6.42
N GLN A 99 11.60 6.17 6.81
CA GLN A 99 12.27 7.26 6.09
C GLN A 99 13.79 7.04 6.02
N SER A 100 14.39 6.51 7.08
CA SER A 100 15.83 6.21 7.14
C SER A 100 16.29 5.17 6.12
N LEU A 101 15.37 4.30 5.66
CA LEU A 101 15.68 3.21 4.74
C LEU A 101 15.33 3.59 3.29
N LEU A 102 14.23 4.31 3.10
CA LEU A 102 13.69 4.63 1.77
C LEU A 102 14.14 5.99 1.21
N GLY A 103 14.60 6.92 2.05
CA GLY A 103 15.02 8.26 1.61
C GLY A 103 13.94 8.98 0.79
N GLU A 104 14.28 9.38 -0.43
CA GLU A 104 13.34 10.02 -1.38
C GLU A 104 12.12 9.15 -1.70
N GLY A 105 12.26 7.82 -1.71
CA GLY A 105 11.16 6.90 -1.90
C GLY A 105 10.09 7.00 -0.80
N TYR A 106 10.48 7.39 0.42
CA TYR A 106 9.54 7.63 1.51
C TYR A 106 8.73 8.91 1.28
N GLU A 107 9.37 9.97 0.80
CA GLU A 107 8.69 11.23 0.48
C GLU A 107 7.70 11.01 -0.66
N ALA A 108 8.10 10.28 -1.72
CA ALA A 108 7.18 9.87 -2.78
C ALA A 108 5.99 9.06 -2.23
N PHE A 109 6.23 8.09 -1.35
CA PHE A 109 5.19 7.27 -0.73
C PHE A 109 4.15 8.11 0.04
N LYS A 110 4.53 9.23 0.67
CA LYS A 110 3.57 10.12 1.35
C LYS A 110 2.48 10.65 0.41
N HIS A 111 2.78 10.79 -0.89
CA HIS A 111 1.83 11.21 -1.91
C HIS A 111 1.02 10.08 -2.54
N PHE A 112 1.26 8.82 -2.17
CA PHE A 112 0.45 7.68 -2.64
C PHE A 112 -0.89 7.64 -1.91
N ASP A 113 -1.92 7.21 -2.61
CA ASP A 113 -3.30 7.22 -2.10
C ASP A 113 -3.82 5.80 -1.92
N ILE A 114 -4.80 5.64 -1.02
CA ILE A 114 -5.53 4.38 -0.86
C ILE A 114 -6.22 4.06 -2.19
N GLY A 115 -6.01 2.82 -2.64
CA GLY A 115 -6.47 2.30 -3.92
C GLY A 115 -5.43 2.31 -5.02
N ASP A 116 -4.27 2.99 -4.85
CA ASP A 116 -3.14 2.92 -5.78
C ASP A 116 -2.59 1.49 -5.85
N ILE A 117 -2.07 1.09 -7.02
CA ILE A 117 -1.30 -0.15 -7.16
C ILE A 117 0.17 0.19 -6.93
N VAL A 118 0.80 -0.49 -5.98
CA VAL A 118 2.18 -0.26 -5.60
C VAL A 118 2.98 -1.55 -5.66
N GLY A 119 4.25 -1.43 -6.01
CA GLY A 119 5.26 -2.46 -5.89
C GLY A 119 6.17 -2.15 -4.72
N ALA A 120 6.49 -3.14 -3.89
CA ALA A 120 7.36 -3.01 -2.74
C ALA A 120 8.33 -4.19 -2.69
N SER A 121 9.60 -3.90 -2.43
CA SER A 121 10.64 -4.91 -2.24
C SER A 121 11.36 -4.69 -0.92
N GLY A 122 11.69 -5.78 -0.24
CA GLY A 122 12.35 -5.70 1.07
C GLY A 122 12.44 -7.04 1.77
N GLN A 123 12.80 -7.01 3.04
CA GLN A 123 12.96 -8.20 3.86
C GLN A 123 11.68 -8.53 4.62
N LEU A 124 11.32 -9.81 4.69
CA LEU A 124 10.25 -10.27 5.57
C LEU A 124 10.64 -10.10 7.04
N VAL A 125 9.70 -9.58 7.82
CA VAL A 125 9.79 -9.41 9.26
C VAL A 125 8.44 -9.73 9.89
N ARG A 126 8.41 -10.10 11.16
CA ARG A 126 7.15 -10.20 11.92
C ARG A 126 7.13 -9.10 12.97
N THR A 127 6.06 -8.32 12.99
CA THR A 127 5.92 -7.24 13.97
C THR A 127 5.66 -7.80 15.37
N ARG A 128 5.79 -6.94 16.39
CA ARG A 128 5.47 -7.30 17.79
C ARG A 128 4.03 -7.75 17.99
N THR A 129 3.10 -7.31 17.13
CA THR A 129 1.70 -7.73 17.15
C THR A 129 1.48 -9.07 16.45
N GLY A 130 2.54 -9.70 15.95
CA GLY A 130 2.49 -11.00 15.29
C GLY A 130 2.11 -10.92 13.82
N GLU A 131 2.07 -9.75 13.19
CA GLU A 131 1.67 -9.62 11.77
C GLU A 131 2.88 -9.74 10.85
N LEU A 132 2.80 -10.64 9.86
CA LEU A 132 3.83 -10.77 8.83
C LEU A 132 3.86 -9.50 7.97
N SER A 133 5.04 -8.89 7.89
CA SER A 133 5.25 -7.61 7.23
C SER A 133 6.51 -7.61 6.38
N ILE A 134 6.59 -6.73 5.39
CA ILE A 134 7.81 -6.49 4.62
C ILE A 134 8.42 -5.19 5.14
N ARG A 135 9.65 -5.25 5.67
CA ARG A 135 10.48 -4.07 5.90
C ARG A 135 10.95 -3.57 4.53
N VAL A 136 10.30 -2.52 4.04
CA VAL A 136 10.42 -2.07 2.66
C VAL A 136 11.70 -1.29 2.45
N GLU A 137 12.49 -1.74 1.47
CA GLU A 137 13.75 -1.12 1.04
C GLU A 137 13.60 -0.38 -0.28
N GLN A 138 12.61 -0.77 -1.09
CA GLN A 138 12.24 -0.06 -2.30
C GLN A 138 10.72 -0.06 -2.43
N ILE A 139 10.15 1.10 -2.76
CA ILE A 139 8.72 1.23 -3.06
C ILE A 139 8.52 2.02 -4.36
N ARG A 140 7.54 1.61 -5.15
CA ARG A 140 7.20 2.24 -6.41
C ARG A 140 5.69 2.29 -6.61
N LEU A 141 5.20 3.42 -7.11
CA LEU A 141 3.84 3.52 -7.63
C LEU A 141 3.80 2.88 -9.02
N LEU A 142 2.89 1.92 -9.22
CA LEU A 142 2.72 1.23 -10.52
C LEU A 142 1.52 1.78 -11.27
N SER A 143 0.43 2.08 -10.56
CA SER A 143 -0.75 2.69 -11.14
C SER A 143 -1.44 3.60 -10.14
N LYS A 144 -1.72 4.84 -10.58
CA LYS A 144 -2.46 5.82 -9.79
C LYS A 144 -3.96 5.57 -9.93
N ASN A 145 -4.66 5.46 -8.81
CA ASN A 145 -6.09 5.36 -8.77
C ASN A 145 -6.73 6.76 -8.71
N LEU A 146 -7.50 7.10 -9.73
CA LEU A 146 -8.17 8.40 -9.83
C LEU A 146 -9.54 8.43 -9.13
N ARG A 147 -10.13 7.28 -8.82
CA ARG A 147 -11.45 7.19 -8.18
C ARG A 147 -11.33 6.58 -6.77
N PRO A 148 -12.12 7.04 -5.80
CA PRO A 148 -12.14 6.41 -4.49
C PRO A 148 -12.53 4.93 -4.60
N LEU A 149 -12.12 4.14 -3.61
CA LEU A 149 -12.65 2.79 -3.45
C LEU A 149 -14.15 2.88 -3.11
N PRO A 150 -14.97 1.93 -3.56
CA PRO A 150 -16.38 1.90 -3.17
C PRO A 150 -16.52 1.79 -1.65
N ASP A 151 -17.38 2.62 -1.06
CA ASP A 151 -17.66 2.56 0.37
C ASP A 151 -18.41 1.28 0.72
N LYS A 152 -18.04 0.66 1.86
CA LYS A 152 -18.65 -0.59 2.37
C LYS A 152 -20.18 -0.53 2.52
N TRP A 153 -20.76 0.67 2.62
CA TRP A 153 -22.18 0.91 2.86
C TRP A 153 -23.00 1.10 1.59
N HIS A 154 -22.33 1.36 0.46
CA HIS A 154 -22.95 1.41 -0.86
C HIS A 154 -22.36 0.24 -1.64
N GLY A 155 -22.90 -0.94 -1.36
CA GLY A 155 -22.53 -2.16 -2.06
C GLY A 155 -22.54 -1.95 -3.58
N LEU A 156 -21.69 -2.70 -4.28
CA LEU A 156 -21.79 -2.88 -5.73
C LEU A 156 -23.23 -3.32 -6.01
N SER A 157 -24.07 -2.37 -6.40
CA SER A 157 -25.41 -2.66 -6.85
C SER A 157 -25.22 -3.26 -8.24
N ASP A 158 -25.25 -4.58 -8.30
CA ASP A 158 -25.41 -5.32 -9.55
C ASP A 158 -26.63 -4.74 -10.26
N VAL A 159 -26.46 -4.35 -11.52
CA VAL A 159 -27.57 -4.02 -12.43
C VAL A 159 -27.84 -5.23 -13.28
#